data_AF-V6L383-F1
#
_entry.id   AF-V6L383-F1
#
_cell.length_a   1.000
_cell.length_b   1.000
_cell.length_c   1.000
_cell.angle_alpha   90.00
_cell.angle_beta   90.00
_cell.angle_gamma   90.00
#
_symmetry.space_group_name_H-M   'P 1'
#
loop_
_entity.id
_entity.type
_entity.pdbx_description
1 polymer ?
#
loop_
_entity_poly.entity_id
_entity_poly.type
_entity_poly.pdbx_seq_one_letter_code
_entity_poly.pdbx_strand_id
1 'polypeptide(L)'
;MPELDVQISLQVKSRRVDNPSATGAGFPVSLSVEQYRRLRGRRQVPCYLVMVVVPPDPRDFARVEEQALILRHSAYWLSLEQHVPVQQGQKSVTVTVPRDNLLTIDVLHKLFGRACEEVPA
;
A
#
# COMPACT_ATOMS: atom_id res chain seq x y z
N MET A 1 6.26 31.68 -5.61
CA MET A 1 5.30 30.76 -4.97
C MET A 1 6.10 29.83 -4.09
N PRO A 2 5.73 29.58 -2.82
CA PRO A 2 6.42 28.54 -2.07
C PRO A 2 6.19 27.21 -2.80
N GLU A 3 7.25 26.46 -3.09
CA GLU A 3 7.12 25.05 -3.47
C GLU A 3 6.42 24.35 -2.31
N LEU A 4 5.17 23.93 -2.51
CA LEU A 4 4.51 23.06 -1.55
C LEU A 4 5.23 21.72 -1.57
N ASP A 5 5.90 21.39 -0.47
CA ASP A 5 6.52 20.08 -0.26
C ASP A 5 5.41 19.07 0.09
N VAL A 6 4.74 18.57 -0.95
CA VAL A 6 3.64 17.60 -0.81
C VAL A 6 4.23 16.21 -0.67
N GLN A 7 4.16 15.65 0.54
CA GLN A 7 4.73 14.35 0.86
C GLN A 7 3.67 13.33 1.25
N ILE A 8 3.85 12.08 0.80
CA ILE A 8 3.17 10.90 1.34
C ILE A 8 4.22 9.86 1.77
N SER A 9 3.87 9.04 2.75
CA SER A 9 4.71 7.93 3.21
C SER A 9 4.10 6.60 2.79
N LEU A 10 4.91 5.68 2.26
CA LEU A 10 4.45 4.36 1.84
C LEU A 10 5.18 3.28 2.65
N GLN A 11 4.42 2.41 3.32
CA GLN A 11 4.94 1.16 3.83
C GLN A 11 4.68 0.07 2.81
N VAL A 12 5.74 -0.40 2.14
CA VAL A 12 5.62 -1.44 1.13
C VAL A 12 5.81 -2.82 1.76
N LYS A 13 4.97 -3.76 1.35
CA LYS A 13 5.09 -5.21 1.58
C LYS A 13 4.93 -5.91 0.24
N SER A 14 5.58 -7.05 0.07
CA SER A 14 5.44 -7.87 -1.13
C SER A 14 4.98 -9.27 -0.79
N ARG A 15 4.17 -9.87 -1.67
CA ARG A 15 3.72 -11.25 -1.55
C ARG A 15 3.77 -11.95 -2.91
N ARG A 16 4.27 -13.18 -2.93
CA ARG A 16 4.12 -14.10 -4.06
C ARG A 16 2.69 -14.61 -4.13
N VAL A 17 2.06 -14.48 -5.28
CA VAL A 17 0.70 -14.98 -5.52
C VAL A 17 0.68 -15.73 -6.84
N ASP A 18 0.34 -17.01 -6.80
CA ASP A 18 0.32 -17.88 -7.99
C ASP A 18 -0.79 -17.46 -8.96
N ASN A 19 -1.97 -17.13 -8.43
CA ASN A 19 -3.06 -16.57 -9.20
C ASN A 19 -3.65 -15.37 -8.45
N PRO A 20 -3.40 -14.12 -8.91
CA PRO A 20 -3.97 -12.93 -8.31
C PRO A 20 -5.47 -13.10 -8.10
N SER A 21 -6.22 -13.60 -9.09
CA SER A 21 -7.68 -13.83 -9.09
C SER A 21 -8.19 -14.77 -8.00
N ALA A 22 -7.35 -15.65 -7.46
CA ALA A 22 -7.74 -16.55 -6.37
C ALA A 22 -7.78 -15.87 -4.98
N THR A 23 -7.23 -14.65 -4.86
CA THR A 23 -7.09 -13.96 -3.56
C THR A 23 -8.41 -13.36 -3.02
N GLY A 24 -9.55 -13.63 -3.67
CA GLY A 24 -10.87 -13.18 -3.23
C GLY A 24 -10.94 -11.67 -3.03
N ALA A 25 -11.37 -11.24 -1.83
CA ALA A 25 -11.62 -9.85 -1.46
C ALA A 25 -10.34 -8.99 -1.24
N GLY A 26 -9.17 -9.60 -1.10
CA GLY A 26 -7.93 -8.83 -0.89
C GLY A 26 -6.79 -9.61 -0.25
N PHE A 27 -5.73 -8.90 0.11
CA PHE A 27 -4.47 -9.45 0.56
C PHE A 27 -4.28 -9.25 2.07
N PRO A 28 -4.42 -10.30 2.91
CA PRO A 28 -4.20 -10.18 4.35
C PRO A 28 -2.72 -9.93 4.66
N VAL A 29 -2.40 -8.97 5.52
CA VAL A 29 -1.05 -8.56 5.91
C VAL A 29 -0.95 -8.58 7.42
N SER A 30 -0.04 -9.40 7.94
CA SER A 30 0.27 -9.41 9.37
C SER A 30 1.28 -8.31 9.69
N LEU A 31 0.92 -7.43 10.61
CA LEU A 31 1.75 -6.35 11.13
C LEU A 31 2.00 -6.60 12.61
N SER A 32 3.22 -6.32 13.09
CA SER A 32 3.41 -6.22 14.55
C SER A 32 2.55 -5.09 15.09
N VAL A 33 2.15 -5.16 16.36
CA VAL A 33 1.37 -4.07 16.97
C VAL A 33 2.12 -2.74 16.92
N GLU A 34 3.45 -2.75 17.01
CA GLU A 34 4.28 -1.57 16.82
C GLU A 34 4.18 -1.00 15.40
N GLN A 35 4.31 -1.85 14.37
CA GLN A 35 4.12 -1.43 12.97
C GLN A 35 2.73 -0.88 12.75
N TYR A 36 1.69 -1.57 13.23
CA TYR A 36 0.32 -1.13 13.10
C TYR A 36 0.09 0.24 13.79
N ARG A 37 0.62 0.44 15.00
CA ARG A 37 0.58 1.74 15.70
C ARG A 37 1.30 2.84 14.94
N ARG A 38 2.44 2.53 14.30
CA ARG A 38 3.18 3.50 13.47
C ARG A 38 2.44 3.89 12.20
N LEU A 39 1.58 3.04 11.65
CA LEU A 39 0.87 3.28 10.38
C LEU A 39 -0.54 3.86 10.56
N ARG A 40 -1.17 3.62 11.72
CA ARG A 40 -2.56 4.02 11.95
C ARG A 40 -2.72 5.49 12.30
N GLY A 41 -3.94 6.00 12.14
CA GLY A 41 -4.32 7.34 12.58
C GLY A 41 -3.89 8.47 11.66
N ARG A 42 -4.63 9.58 11.76
CA ARG A 42 -4.42 10.80 10.98
C ARG A 42 -3.14 11.52 11.39
N ARG A 43 -2.45 12.13 10.42
CA ARG A 43 -1.09 12.70 10.58
C ARG A 43 -0.82 13.70 9.45
N GLN A 44 0.13 14.61 9.66
CA GLN A 44 0.49 15.65 8.67
C GLN A 44 1.03 15.07 7.35
N VAL A 45 1.75 13.94 7.40
CA VAL A 45 2.22 13.22 6.21
C VAL A 45 1.46 11.90 6.12
N PRO A 46 0.39 11.80 5.30
CA PRO A 46 -0.41 10.59 5.17
C PRO A 46 0.44 9.35 4.91
N CYS A 47 0.10 8.24 5.56
CA CYS A 47 0.82 6.99 5.42
C CYS A 47 -0.11 5.88 4.89
N TYR A 48 0.32 5.21 3.83
CA TYR A 48 -0.43 4.13 3.19
C TYR A 48 0.35 2.81 3.24
N LEU A 49 -0.36 1.72 3.54
CA LEU A 49 0.16 0.37 3.40
C LEU A 49 -0.02 -0.07 1.94
N VAL A 50 1.09 -0.40 1.27
CA VAL A 50 1.09 -0.88 -0.11
C VAL A 50 1.47 -2.36 -0.14
N MET A 51 0.61 -3.19 -0.74
CA MET A 51 0.88 -4.60 -1.04
C MET A 51 1.22 -4.75 -2.51
N VAL A 52 2.45 -5.14 -2.79
CA VAL A 52 2.91 -5.50 -4.14
C VAL A 52 2.75 -7.00 -4.33
N VAL A 53 1.88 -7.38 -5.24
CA VAL A 53 1.74 -8.76 -5.69
C VAL A 53 2.79 -9.02 -6.76
N VAL A 54 3.62 -10.02 -6.53
CA VAL A 54 4.63 -10.48 -7.46
C VAL A 54 4.35 -11.93 -7.88
N PRO A 55 4.69 -12.32 -9.11
CA PRO A 55 4.61 -13.71 -9.53
C PRO A 55 5.54 -14.61 -8.69
N PRO A 56 5.27 -15.92 -8.64
CA PRO A 56 6.09 -16.87 -7.89
C PRO A 56 7.50 -17.00 -8.45
N ASP A 57 7.66 -16.96 -9.79
CA ASP A 57 8.95 -16.92 -10.47
C ASP A 57 9.43 -15.46 -10.63
N PRO A 58 10.61 -15.09 -10.09
CA PRO A 58 11.22 -13.79 -10.33
C PRO A 58 11.45 -13.45 -11.81
N ARG A 59 11.60 -14.45 -12.68
CA ARG A 59 11.76 -14.23 -14.14
C ARG A 59 10.47 -13.74 -14.79
N ASP A 60 9.33 -14.03 -14.19
CA ASP A 60 8.04 -13.50 -14.63
C ASP A 60 7.82 -12.07 -14.12
N PHE A 61 8.55 -11.62 -13.10
CA PHE A 61 8.43 -10.26 -12.56
C PHE A 61 8.94 -9.21 -13.54
N ALA A 62 10.08 -9.47 -14.18
CA ALA A 62 10.69 -8.58 -15.15
C ALA A 62 11.18 -9.39 -16.35
N ARG A 63 10.52 -9.21 -17.49
CA ARG A 63 10.90 -9.82 -18.76
C ARG A 63 11.41 -8.74 -19.70
N VAL A 64 12.64 -8.91 -20.16
CA VAL A 64 13.24 -8.05 -21.18
C VAL A 64 13.08 -8.75 -22.52
N GLU A 65 12.48 -8.04 -23.46
CA GLU A 65 12.36 -8.40 -24.87
C GLU A 65 13.03 -7.31 -25.70
N GLU A 66 13.41 -7.63 -26.94
CA GLU A 66 14.10 -6.69 -27.84
C GLU A 66 13.34 -5.37 -28.02
N GLN A 67 12.01 -5.40 -27.96
CA GLN A 67 11.15 -4.23 -28.16
C GLN A 67 10.44 -3.76 -26.88
N ALA A 68 10.57 -4.46 -25.76
CA ALA A 68 9.80 -4.15 -24.57
C ALA A 68 10.46 -4.61 -23.26
N LEU A 69 10.30 -3.80 -22.22
CA LEU A 69 10.50 -4.22 -20.83
C LEU A 69 9.14 -4.43 -20.19
N ILE A 70 8.80 -5.68 -19.85
CA ILE A 70 7.54 -6.05 -19.19
C ILE A 70 7.81 -6.24 -17.70
N LEU A 71 7.20 -5.39 -16.88
CA LEU A 71 7.20 -5.53 -15.42
C LEU A 71 5.84 -6.02 -14.93
N ARG A 72 5.78 -7.25 -14.40
CA ARG A 72 4.56 -7.84 -13.85
C ARG A 72 4.51 -7.64 -12.34
N HIS A 73 3.85 -6.57 -11.94
CA HIS A 73 3.51 -6.32 -10.55
C HIS A 73 2.23 -5.51 -10.46
N SER A 74 1.37 -5.85 -9.50
CA SER A 74 0.22 -5.04 -9.16
C SER A 74 0.37 -4.59 -7.72
N ALA A 75 0.39 -3.28 -7.51
CA ALA A 75 0.39 -2.69 -6.19
C ALA A 75 -1.04 -2.38 -5.77
N TYR A 76 -1.39 -2.72 -4.55
CA TYR A 76 -2.68 -2.42 -3.93
C TYR A 76 -2.45 -1.61 -2.66
N TRP A 77 -3.39 -0.79 -2.24
CA TRP A 77 -3.19 0.13 -1.12
C TRP A 77 -4.29 0.09 -0.07
N LEU A 78 -3.94 0.47 1.16
CA LEU A 78 -4.86 0.61 2.28
C LEU A 78 -4.43 1.80 3.15
N SER A 79 -5.38 2.66 3.51
CA SER A 79 -5.20 3.63 4.59
C SER A 79 -5.59 3.00 5.92
N LEU A 80 -4.72 3.12 6.92
CA LEU A 80 -4.99 2.73 8.31
C LEU A 80 -5.37 3.92 9.20
N GLU A 81 -5.75 5.05 8.58
CA GLU A 81 -6.18 6.25 9.28
C GLU A 81 -7.36 5.97 10.22
N GLN A 82 -8.33 5.16 9.74
CA GLN A 82 -9.47 4.75 10.55
C GLN A 82 -9.05 3.79 11.67
N HIS A 83 -9.59 4.03 12.86
CA HIS A 83 -9.18 3.35 14.08
C HIS A 83 -9.72 1.91 14.14
N VAL A 84 -8.88 0.88 13.93
CA VAL A 84 -9.21 -0.50 14.35
C VAL A 84 -8.65 -0.78 15.76
N PRO A 85 -9.48 -1.10 16.77
CA PRO A 85 -9.01 -1.41 18.12
C PRO A 85 -8.00 -2.56 18.13
N VAL A 86 -6.99 -2.46 19.00
CA VAL A 86 -6.05 -3.56 19.27
C VAL A 86 -6.31 -4.03 20.69
N GLN A 87 -6.49 -5.33 20.87
CA GLN A 87 -6.72 -5.91 22.19
C GLN A 87 -5.44 -5.89 23.03
N GLN A 88 -5.58 -5.76 24.35
CA GLN A 88 -4.44 -5.80 25.26
C GLN A 88 -3.78 -7.19 25.21
N GLY A 89 -2.45 -7.24 25.10
CA GLY A 89 -1.69 -8.50 24.97
C GLY A 89 -1.53 -9.02 23.53
N GLN A 90 -2.19 -8.41 22.54
CA GLN A 90 -2.02 -8.77 21.14
C GLN A 90 -0.60 -8.42 20.63
N LYS A 91 0.05 -9.36 19.93
CA LYS A 91 1.41 -9.17 19.38
C LYS A 91 1.39 -8.70 17.92
N SER A 92 0.37 -9.07 17.16
CA SER A 92 0.20 -8.71 15.75
C SER A 92 -1.25 -8.47 15.38
N VAL A 93 -1.47 -7.62 14.38
CA VAL A 93 -2.78 -7.33 13.78
C VAL A 93 -2.71 -7.72 12.32
N THR A 94 -3.71 -8.46 11.84
CA THR A 94 -3.86 -8.76 10.41
C THR A 94 -4.83 -7.77 9.80
N VAL A 95 -4.39 -7.02 8.81
CA VAL A 95 -5.22 -6.10 8.02
C VAL A 95 -5.33 -6.61 6.59
N THR A 96 -6.49 -6.44 5.95
CA THR A 96 -6.68 -6.89 4.56
C THR A 96 -6.58 -5.70 3.63
N VAL A 97 -5.59 -5.73 2.72
CA VAL A 97 -5.48 -4.74 1.64
C VAL A 97 -6.49 -5.10 0.54
N PRO A 98 -7.52 -4.29 0.26
CA PRO A 98 -8.56 -4.64 -0.68
C PRO A 98 -8.02 -4.82 -2.09
N ARG A 99 -8.57 -5.80 -2.81
CA ARG A 99 -8.22 -6.01 -4.22
C ARG A 99 -8.66 -4.83 -5.10
N ASP A 100 -9.78 -4.21 -4.78
CA ASP A 100 -10.32 -3.09 -5.58
C ASP A 100 -9.45 -1.83 -5.46
N ASN A 101 -8.61 -1.77 -4.42
CA ASN A 101 -7.67 -0.66 -4.21
C ASN A 101 -6.40 -0.83 -5.04
N LEU A 102 -6.51 -1.01 -6.36
CA LEU A 102 -5.35 -1.01 -7.25
C LEU A 102 -4.69 0.38 -7.23
N LEU A 103 -3.37 0.42 -7.02
CA LEU A 103 -2.58 1.65 -6.96
C LEU A 103 -2.24 2.12 -8.38
N THR A 104 -3.21 2.75 -9.03
CA THR A 104 -3.03 3.37 -10.35
C THR A 104 -2.43 4.77 -10.23
N ILE A 105 -2.04 5.36 -11.37
CA ILE A 105 -1.58 6.76 -11.44
C ILE A 105 -2.66 7.72 -10.91
N ASP A 106 -3.93 7.53 -11.30
CA ASP A 106 -5.04 8.35 -10.81
C ASP A 106 -5.22 8.24 -9.30
N VAL A 107 -5.04 7.05 -8.74
CA VAL A 107 -5.07 6.84 -7.29
C VAL A 107 -3.91 7.56 -6.64
N LEU A 108 -2.69 7.46 -7.16
CA LEU A 108 -1.53 8.19 -6.63
C LEU A 108 -1.80 9.70 -6.59
N HIS A 109 -2.33 10.28 -7.67
CA HIS A 109 -2.73 11.70 -7.68
C HIS A 109 -3.76 12.02 -6.59
N LYS A 110 -4.74 11.15 -6.34
CA LYS A 110 -5.70 11.31 -5.24
C LYS A 110 -5.02 11.25 -3.87
N LEU A 111 -4.04 10.37 -3.67
CA LEU A 111 -3.30 10.27 -2.41
C LEU A 111 -2.47 11.53 -2.15
N PHE A 112 -1.79 12.07 -3.17
CA PHE A 112 -1.08 13.34 -3.07
C PHE A 112 -2.03 14.54 -2.89
N GLY A 113 -3.19 14.54 -3.57
CA GLY A 113 -4.20 15.58 -3.40
C GLY A 113 -4.70 15.69 -1.95
N ARG A 114 -4.91 14.55 -1.28
CA ARG A 114 -5.24 14.54 0.16
C ARG A 114 -4.14 15.15 1.02
N ALA A 115 -2.86 14.93 0.70
CA ALA A 115 -1.77 15.54 1.44
C ALA A 115 -1.75 17.07 1.29
N CYS A 116 -2.16 17.61 0.13
CA CYS A 116 -2.31 19.07 -0.06
C CYS A 116 -3.40 19.68 0.84
N GLU A 117 -4.51 18.96 1.05
CA GLU A 117 -5.63 19.42 1.90
C GLU A 117 -5.26 19.46 3.39
N GLU A 118 -4.23 18.75 3.80
CA GLU A 118 -3.79 18.64 5.20
C GLU A 118 -2.66 19.60 5.59
N VAL A 119 -2.16 20.41 4.64
CA VAL A 119 -1.21 21.51 4.93
C VAL A 119 -2.02 22.70 5.46
N PRO A 120 -1.82 23.14 6.73
CA PRO A 120 -2.43 24.38 7.20
C PRO A 120 -1.83 25.56 6.44
N ALA A 121 -2.68 26.52 6.06
CA ALA A 121 -2.28 27.82 5.48
C ALA A 121 -1.42 28.65 6.44
#